data_AF-A0A5C7HAQ1-F1
#
_entry.id   AF-A0A5C7HAQ1-F1
#
_cell.length_a   1.000
_cell.length_b   1.000
_cell.length_c   1.000
_cell.angle_alpha   90.00
_cell.angle_beta   90.00
_cell.angle_gamma   90.00
#
_symmetry.space_group_name_H-M   'P 1'
#
loop_
_entity.id
_entity.type
_entity.pdbx_description
1 polymer ?
#
loop_
_entity_poly.entity_id
_entity_poly.type
_entity_poly.pdbx_seq_one_letter_code
_entity_poly.pdbx_strand_id
1 'polypeptide(L)'
;MNKSKELLFTDLCQFLDLKEDQLKNKWGKIDEDEKWDLVKGFVSEWGVNFHPLSARSIKELIEEYLLEEEKQPSPSSTSTAGSLLFSGLKRLLS
;
A
#
# COMPACT_ATOMS: atom_id res chain seq x y z
N MET A 1 9.78 9.89 0.52
CA MET A 1 10.05 8.49 0.98
C MET A 1 9.38 8.13 2.31
N ASN A 2 8.43 8.94 2.83
CA ASN A 2 7.83 8.70 4.15
C ASN A 2 6.49 7.94 4.08
N LYS A 3 5.72 8.13 3.00
CA LYS A 3 4.41 7.47 2.81
C LYS A 3 4.50 5.94 2.82
N SER A 4 5.56 5.35 2.24
CA SER A 4 5.76 3.90 2.26
C SER A 4 6.02 3.36 3.66
N LYS A 5 6.70 4.11 4.52
CA LYS A 5 6.95 3.74 5.92
C LYS A 5 5.68 3.86 6.76
N GLU A 6 4.89 4.89 6.52
CA GLU A 6 3.61 5.13 7.18
C GLU A 6 2.57 4.06 6.83
N LEU A 7 2.49 3.67 5.56
CA LEU A 7 1.67 2.54 5.11
C LEU A 7 2.10 1.23 5.78
N LEU A 8 3.40 0.91 5.78
CA LEU A 8 3.91 -0.29 6.43
C LEU A 8 3.56 -0.33 7.93
N PHE A 9 3.71 0.81 8.62
CA PHE A 9 3.39 0.90 10.04
C PHE A 9 1.88 0.76 10.31
N THR A 10 1.05 1.30 9.42
CA THR A 10 -0.41 1.15 9.46
C THR A 10 -0.83 -0.31 9.27
N ASP A 11 -0.25 -1.01 8.28
CA ASP A 11 -0.53 -2.42 8.03
C ASP A 11 -0.09 -3.29 9.22
N LEU A 12 1.05 -2.97 9.84
CA LEU A 12 1.51 -3.65 11.05
C LEU A 12 0.56 -3.43 12.24
N CYS A 13 0.00 -2.22 12.38
CA CYS A 13 -1.02 -1.93 13.38
C CYS A 13 -2.28 -2.78 13.14
N GLN A 14 -2.72 -2.91 11.90
CA GLN A 14 -3.87 -3.74 11.52
C GLN A 14 -3.63 -5.23 11.79
N PHE A 15 -2.45 -5.75 11.42
CA PHE A 15 -2.06 -7.14 11.69
C PHE A 15 -2.13 -7.50 13.19
N LEU A 16 -1.76 -6.56 14.06
CA LEU A 16 -1.76 -6.78 15.51
C LEU A 16 -3.06 -6.38 16.20
N ASP A 17 -4.02 -5.81 15.46
CA ASP A 17 -5.23 -5.17 16.01
C ASP A 17 -4.91 -4.13 17.11
N LEU A 18 -3.89 -3.30 16.87
CA LEU A 18 -3.44 -2.27 17.80
C LEU A 18 -3.53 -0.89 17.18
N LYS A 19 -3.84 0.12 18.02
CA LYS A 19 -3.66 1.52 17.64
C LYS A 19 -2.18 1.89 17.66
N GLU A 20 -1.80 2.90 16.89
CA GLU A 20 -0.40 3.35 16.79
C GLU A 20 0.28 3.57 18.15
N ASP A 21 -0.39 4.27 19.07
CA ASP A 21 0.17 4.58 20.39
C ASP A 21 0.38 3.31 21.24
N GLN A 22 -0.50 2.33 21.10
CA GLN A 22 -0.38 1.05 21.78
C GLN A 22 0.78 0.24 21.21
N LEU A 23 0.93 0.23 19.88
CA LEU A 23 2.04 -0.44 19.23
C LEU A 23 3.38 0.21 19.60
N LYS A 24 3.48 1.54 19.59
CA LYS A 24 4.68 2.27 20.02
C LYS A 24 5.07 1.92 21.47
N ASN A 25 4.09 1.88 22.37
CA ASN A 25 4.29 1.51 23.77
C ASN A 25 4.71 0.04 23.93
N LYS A 26 4.07 -0.89 23.20
CA LYS A 26 4.42 -2.32 23.21
C LYS A 26 5.83 -2.54 22.66
N TRP A 27 6.15 -1.91 21.53
CA TRP A 27 7.44 -2.06 20.84
C TRP A 27 8.64 -1.64 21.71
N GLY A 28 8.46 -0.63 22.55
CA GLY A 28 9.50 -0.19 23.50
C GLY A 28 9.67 -1.10 24.72
N LYS A 29 8.74 -2.03 24.97
CA LYS A 29 8.73 -2.92 26.14
C LYS A 29 9.18 -4.34 25.84
N ILE A 30 9.04 -4.77 24.60
CA ILE A 30 9.45 -6.10 24.14
C ILE A 30 10.94 -6.10 23.77
N ASP A 31 11.60 -7.24 23.99
CA ASP A 31 13.00 -7.41 23.64
C ASP A 31 13.19 -7.62 22.12
N GLU A 32 14.44 -7.74 21.70
CA GLU A 32 14.79 -7.79 20.29
C GLU A 32 14.35 -9.11 19.62
N ASP A 33 14.41 -10.24 20.32
CA ASP A 33 13.99 -11.53 19.77
C ASP A 33 12.47 -11.56 19.58
N GLU A 34 11.72 -11.04 20.55
CA GLU A 34 10.27 -10.86 20.44
C GLU A 34 9.87 -9.95 19.26
N LYS A 35 10.62 -8.87 19.01
CA LYS A 35 10.40 -8.03 17.81
C LYS A 35 10.63 -8.81 16.53
N TRP A 36 11.71 -9.59 16.45
CA TRP A 36 12.00 -10.39 15.27
C TRP A 36 10.92 -11.41 14.97
N ASP A 37 10.41 -12.10 15.99
CA ASP A 37 9.34 -13.08 15.81
C ASP A 37 8.02 -12.43 15.36
N LEU A 38 7.70 -11.25 15.91
CA LEU A 38 6.56 -10.46 15.46
C LEU A 38 6.70 -10.04 13.98
N VAL A 39 7.87 -9.54 13.58
CA VAL A 39 8.14 -9.15 12.19
C VAL A 39 8.07 -10.34 11.25
N LYS A 40 8.59 -11.52 11.64
CA LYS A 40 8.48 -12.75 10.83
C LYS A 40 7.02 -13.15 10.63
N GLY A 41 6.20 -13.12 11.69
CA GLY A 41 4.76 -13.39 11.61
C GLY A 41 4.06 -12.42 10.65
N PHE A 42 4.31 -11.12 10.82
CA PHE A 42 3.78 -10.08 9.94
C PHE A 42 4.18 -10.31 8.48
N VAL A 43 5.47 -10.53 8.18
CA VAL A 43 5.95 -10.75 6.81
C VAL A 43 5.40 -12.04 6.21
N SER A 44 5.20 -13.09 7.01
CA SER A 44 4.62 -14.34 6.54
C SER A 44 3.17 -14.17 6.08
N GLU A 45 2.37 -13.35 6.75
CA GLU A 45 0.98 -13.10 6.37
C GLU A 45 0.86 -12.02 5.30
N TRP A 46 1.62 -10.93 5.45
CA TRP A 46 1.64 -9.82 4.50
C TRP A 46 2.26 -10.24 3.15
N GLY A 47 3.28 -11.09 3.17
CA GLY A 47 3.98 -11.59 1.98
C GLY A 47 3.12 -12.46 1.06
N VAL A 48 2.05 -13.10 1.57
CA VAL A 48 1.08 -13.84 0.73
C VAL A 48 0.37 -12.89 -0.25
N ASN A 49 0.15 -11.64 0.16
CA ASN A 49 -0.46 -10.61 -0.68
C ASN A 49 0.54 -9.99 -1.66
N PHE A 50 1.84 -10.19 -1.44
CA PHE A 50 2.92 -9.81 -2.35
C PHE A 50 3.40 -11.02 -3.15
N HIS A 51 2.50 -11.62 -3.93
CA HIS A 51 2.97 -12.41 -5.07
C HIS A 51 3.69 -11.46 -6.03
N PRO A 52 4.91 -11.76 -6.50
CA PRO A 52 5.55 -10.97 -7.55
C PRO A 52 4.56 -10.88 -8.71
N LEU A 53 4.16 -9.66 -9.06
CA LEU A 53 3.32 -9.44 -10.24
C LEU A 53 4.00 -10.14 -11.42
N SER A 54 3.19 -10.83 -12.23
CA SER A 54 3.73 -11.44 -13.44
C SER A 54 4.43 -10.38 -14.29
N ALA A 55 5.47 -10.75 -15.04
CA ALA A 55 6.18 -9.81 -15.92
C ALA A 55 5.20 -9.06 -16.86
N ARG A 56 4.10 -9.71 -17.24
CA ARG A 56 3.01 -9.11 -18.00
C ARG A 56 2.28 -8.01 -17.22
N SER A 57 1.88 -8.27 -15.99
CA SER A 57 1.16 -7.29 -15.14
C SER A 57 2.03 -6.07 -14.82
N ILE A 58 3.34 -6.28 -14.62
CA ILE A 58 4.29 -5.18 -14.42
C ILE A 58 4.43 -4.34 -15.69
N LYS A 59 4.54 -4.99 -16.87
CA LYS A 59 4.60 -4.29 -18.16
C LYS A 59 3.34 -3.45 -18.40
N GLU A 60 2.15 -4.02 -18.18
CA GLU A 60 0.87 -3.32 -18.36
C GLU A 60 0.76 -2.08 -17.45
N LEU A 61 1.15 -2.18 -16.17
CA LEU A 61 1.18 -1.04 -15.24
C LEU A 61 2.15 0.07 -15.65
N ILE A 62 3.34 -0.29 -16.15
CA ILE A 62 4.32 0.68 -16.63
C ILE A 62 3.80 1.40 -17.89
N GLU A 63 3.20 0.66 -18.82
CA GLU A 63 2.62 1.23 -20.03
C GLU A 63 1.45 2.16 -19.72
N GLU A 64 0.57 1.81 -18.77
CA GLU A 64 -0.51 2.68 -18.29
C GLU A 64 0.03 3.99 -17.71
N TYR A 65 1.04 3.92 -16.83
CA TYR A 65 1.67 5.11 -16.24
C TYR A 65 2.25 6.05 -17.31
N LEU A 66 2.97 5.50 -18.28
CA LEU A 66 3.57 6.29 -19.36
C LEU A 66 2.52 6.94 -20.28
N LEU A 67 1.41 6.24 -20.56
CA LEU A 67 0.29 6.77 -21.33
C LEU A 67 -0.46 7.87 -20.57
N GLU A 68 -0.54 7.78 -19.25
CA GLU A 68 -1.20 8.77 -18.40
C GLU A 68 -0.38 10.06 -18.26
N GLU A 69 0.96 9.97 -18.29
CA GLU A 69 1.86 11.12 -18.44
C GLU A 69 1.71 11.81 -19.80
N GLU A 70 1.56 11.04 -20.90
CA GLU A 70 1.41 11.60 -22.25
C GLU A 70 0.04 12.30 -22.45
N LYS A 71 -0.97 11.92 -21.65
CA LYS A 71 -2.34 12.43 -21.74
C LYS A 71 -2.60 13.67 -20.88
N GLN A 72 -1.62 14.18 -20.13
CA GLN A 72 -1.74 15.46 -19.42
C GLN A 72 -1.66 16.62 -20.44
N PRO A 73 -2.75 17.35 -20.74
CA PRO A 73 -2.61 18.63 -21.39
C PRO A 73 -2.01 19.61 -20.38
N SER A 74 -1.08 20.45 -20.85
CA SER A 74 -0.53 21.58 -20.12
C SER A 74 -1.62 22.42 -19.42
N PRO A 75 -1.31 23.10 -18.31
CA PRO A 75 -2.33 23.73 -17.48
C PRO A 75 -2.91 24.93 -18.21
N SER A 76 -4.08 24.75 -18.80
CA SER A 76 -4.95 25.84 -19.23
C SER A 76 -6.40 25.43 -19.04
N SER A 77 -6.96 25.95 -17.95
CA SER A 77 -8.38 26.26 -17.75
C SER A 77 -9.41 25.11 -17.72
N THR A 78 -9.89 24.86 -16.50
CA THR A 78 -11.31 24.70 -16.12
C THR A 78 -12.09 23.44 -16.55
N SER A 79 -12.59 22.78 -15.50
CA SER A 79 -13.83 21.97 -15.36
C SER A 79 -13.86 20.48 -15.75
N THR A 80 -13.91 19.68 -14.68
CA THR A 80 -14.88 18.60 -14.40
C THR A 80 -14.86 17.34 -15.27
N ALA A 81 -14.12 16.31 -14.84
CA ALA A 81 -14.54 14.89 -14.89
C ALA A 81 -13.59 13.97 -14.10
N GLY A 82 -13.22 14.34 -12.87
CA GLY A 82 -12.54 13.42 -11.95
C GLY A 82 -13.53 12.45 -11.33
N SER A 83 -13.98 11.43 -12.07
CA SER A 83 -14.87 10.38 -11.50
C SER A 83 -14.74 8.97 -12.10
N LEU A 84 -13.78 8.72 -13.00
CA LEU A 84 -13.67 7.40 -13.64
C LEU A 84 -12.72 6.42 -12.94
N LEU A 85 -11.78 6.90 -12.12
CA LEU A 85 -10.72 6.07 -11.52
C LEU A 85 -11.20 5.12 -10.40
N PHE A 86 -12.43 5.26 -9.91
CA PHE A 86 -12.98 4.44 -8.82
C PHE A 86 -14.07 3.44 -9.24
N SER A 87 -14.25 3.20 -10.55
CA SER A 87 -15.28 2.25 -11.00
C SER A 87 -14.84 0.77 -11.03
N GLY A 88 -13.53 0.50 -11.04
CA GLY A 88 -12.99 -0.87 -11.02
C GLY A 88 -12.99 -1.51 -9.63
N LEU A 89 -12.63 -0.76 -8.58
CA LEU A 89 -12.45 -1.30 -7.23
C LEU A 89 -13.77 -1.73 -6.56
N LYS A 90 -14.90 -1.09 -6.90
CA LYS A 90 -16.22 -1.48 -6.35
C LYS A 90 -16.70 -2.87 -6.77
N ARG A 91 -16.10 -3.46 -7.81
CA ARG A 91 -16.42 -4.83 -8.26
C ARG A 91 -15.64 -5.92 -7.50
N LEU A 92 -14.61 -5.53 -6.74
CA LEU A 92 -13.78 -6.43 -5.92
C LEU A 92 -14.23 -6.51 -4.45
N LEU A 93 -15.24 -5.73 -4.06
CA LEU A 93 -15.77 -5.65 -2.69
C LEU A 93 -17.24 -6.10 -2.57
N SER A 94 -17.73 -6.92 -3.51
CA SER A 94 -19.09 -7.50 -3.43
C SER A 94 -19.05 -9.02 -3.38
#